data_AF-A0A1I6D0K6-F1
#
_entry.id   AF-A0A1I6D0K6-F1
#
_cell.length_a   1.000
_cell.length_b   1.000
_cell.length_c   1.000
_cell.angle_alpha   90.00
_cell.angle_beta   90.00
_cell.angle_gamma   90.00
#
_symmetry.space_group_name_H-M   'P 1'
#
loop_
_entity.id
_entity.type
_entity.pdbx_description
1 polymer ?
#
loop_
_entity_poly.entity_id
_entity_poly.type
_entity_poly.pdbx_seq_one_letter_code
_entity_poly.pdbx_strand_id
1 'polypeptide(L)'
;MSEAKNNKELVAAGHEFARLMSSDTPIIDMAKMVTQLAERLDCTTLALREKAKQCDTLAADNVARADIIGRLVWQYSTSGIRPVKNSLNPASALLHDALGVLRHPATAAAVSELKAQRVECATVHIKKNIQHLPENDRMAYHDAIELCFGAAVQLRAGEVNNV
;
A
#
# COMPACT_ATOMS: atom_id res chain seq x y z
N MET A 1 15.05 12.65 -3.76
CA MET A 1 13.85 13.49 -3.48
C MET A 1 12.62 12.64 -3.75
N SER A 2 11.66 12.54 -2.83
CA SER A 2 10.49 11.65 -3.00
C SER A 2 9.51 12.20 -4.05
N GLU A 3 8.85 11.33 -4.79
CA GLU A 3 7.87 11.68 -5.85
C GLU A 3 6.73 12.57 -5.32
N ALA A 4 6.31 12.35 -4.07
CA ALA A 4 5.32 13.18 -3.39
C ALA A 4 5.77 14.64 -3.21
N LYS A 5 7.08 14.88 -3.08
CA LYS A 5 7.64 16.24 -2.99
C LYS A 5 7.59 16.94 -4.36
N ASN A 6 7.86 16.20 -5.44
CA ASN A 6 7.83 16.73 -6.82
C ASN A 6 6.41 17.14 -7.25
N ASN A 7 5.38 16.34 -6.94
CA ASN A 7 4.00 16.67 -7.31
C ASN A 7 3.46 17.90 -6.57
N LYS A 8 3.77 18.07 -5.28
CA LYS A 8 3.37 19.26 -4.51
C LYS A 8 4.03 20.53 -5.05
N GLU A 9 5.31 20.44 -5.43
CA GLU A 9 6.06 21.55 -6.04
C GLU A 9 5.50 21.91 -7.43
N LEU A 10 5.08 20.93 -8.23
CA LEU A 10 4.42 21.16 -9.52
C LEU A 10 3.07 21.88 -9.35
N VAL A 11 2.23 21.41 -8.41
CA VAL A 11 0.92 22.03 -8.12
C VAL A 11 1.10 23.46 -7.62
N ALA A 12 2.05 23.72 -6.72
CA ALA A 12 2.35 25.06 -6.22
C ALA A 12 2.78 26.01 -7.35
N ALA A 13 3.68 25.56 -8.25
CA ALA A 13 4.09 26.35 -9.41
C ALA A 13 2.91 26.63 -10.36
N GLY A 14 1.99 25.68 -10.53
CA GLY A 14 0.79 25.87 -11.36
C GLY A 14 -0.15 26.93 -10.78
N HIS A 15 -0.35 26.93 -9.47
CA HIS A 15 -1.14 27.96 -8.77
C HIS A 15 -0.50 29.35 -8.87
N GLU A 16 0.83 29.43 -8.71
CA GLU A 16 1.57 30.69 -8.84
C GLU A 16 1.46 31.26 -10.27
N PHE A 17 1.61 30.41 -11.28
CA PHE A 17 1.42 30.79 -12.68
C PHE A 17 0.00 31.30 -12.96
N ALA A 18 -1.04 30.59 -12.50
CA ALA A 18 -2.43 31.01 -12.69
C ALA A 18 -2.75 32.38 -12.04
N ARG A 19 -2.17 32.64 -10.86
CA ARG A 19 -2.28 33.94 -10.19
C ARG A 19 -1.67 35.07 -11.01
N LEU A 20 -0.51 34.82 -11.62
CA LEU A 20 0.25 35.81 -12.37
C LEU A 20 -0.31 36.08 -13.78
N MET A 21 -1.11 35.15 -14.34
CA MET A 21 -1.92 35.39 -15.53
C MET A 21 -3.06 36.41 -15.29
N SER A 22 -3.47 36.61 -14.04
CA SER A 22 -4.53 37.55 -13.65
C SER A 22 -3.99 38.91 -13.20
N SER A 23 -2.67 39.13 -13.26
CA SER A 23 -2.01 40.39 -12.89
C SER A 23 -1.25 41.00 -14.07
N ASP A 24 -0.83 42.27 -13.97
CA ASP A 24 0.05 42.96 -14.93
C ASP A 24 1.49 42.43 -14.90
N THR A 25 1.65 41.12 -14.98
CA THR A 25 2.96 40.45 -15.01
C THR A 25 3.55 40.60 -16.42
N PRO A 26 4.85 40.90 -16.57
CA PRO A 26 5.49 40.90 -17.88
C PRO A 26 5.42 39.53 -18.56
N ILE A 27 5.11 39.51 -19.87
CA ILE A 27 5.01 38.27 -20.67
C ILE A 27 6.28 37.40 -20.57
N ILE A 28 7.46 38.03 -20.46
CA ILE A 28 8.74 37.31 -20.34
C ILE A 28 8.84 36.50 -19.04
N ASP A 29 8.26 36.98 -17.95
CA ASP A 29 8.28 36.27 -16.67
C ASP A 29 7.25 35.14 -16.67
N MET A 30 6.09 35.35 -17.33
CA MET A 30 5.16 34.26 -17.62
C MET A 30 5.81 33.15 -18.44
N ALA A 31 6.58 33.49 -19.49
CA ALA A 31 7.28 32.51 -20.31
C ALA A 31 8.29 31.68 -19.51
N LYS A 32 9.07 32.30 -18.61
CA LYS A 32 10.01 31.57 -17.74
C LYS A 32 9.29 30.59 -16.80
N MET A 33 8.15 30.98 -16.25
CA MET A 33 7.35 30.09 -15.39
C MET A 33 6.73 28.94 -16.18
N VAL A 34 6.26 29.18 -17.40
CA VAL A 34 5.79 28.10 -18.30
C VAL A 34 6.91 27.11 -18.59
N THR A 35 8.13 27.58 -18.85
CA THR A 35 9.29 26.69 -19.05
C THR A 35 9.58 25.85 -17.81
N GLN A 36 9.59 26.45 -16.61
CA GLN A 36 9.78 25.71 -15.36
C GLN A 36 8.68 24.70 -15.08
N LEU A 37 7.43 25.03 -15.43
CA LEU A 37 6.30 24.11 -15.34
C LEU A 37 6.45 22.94 -16.31
N ALA A 38 6.86 23.21 -17.56
CA ALA A 38 7.11 22.18 -18.56
C ALA A 38 8.21 21.22 -18.10
N GLU A 39 9.32 21.72 -17.56
CA GLU A 39 10.40 20.89 -17.02
C GLU A 39 9.92 20.00 -15.86
N ARG A 40 9.11 20.52 -14.94
CA ARG A 40 8.54 19.73 -13.83
C ARG A 40 7.54 18.69 -14.35
N LEU A 41 6.70 19.04 -15.31
CA LEU A 41 5.78 18.11 -15.97
C LEU A 41 6.52 16.98 -16.67
N ASP A 42 7.60 17.26 -17.39
CA ASP A 42 8.42 16.24 -18.04
C ASP A 42 9.04 15.29 -17.03
N CYS A 43 9.60 15.82 -15.94
CA CYS A 43 10.13 15.01 -14.84
C CYS A 43 9.06 14.08 -14.24
N THR A 44 7.86 14.60 -13.96
CA THR A 44 6.75 13.78 -13.41
C THR A 44 6.26 12.74 -14.41
N THR A 45 6.20 13.08 -15.70
CA THR A 45 5.79 12.16 -16.77
C THR A 45 6.79 11.02 -16.93
N LEU A 46 8.09 11.30 -16.85
CA LEU A 46 9.14 10.27 -16.87
C LEU A 46 9.05 9.35 -15.65
N ALA A 47 8.86 9.92 -14.45
CA ALA A 47 8.68 9.13 -13.24
C ALA A 47 7.44 8.21 -13.33
N LEU A 48 6.31 8.74 -13.81
CA LEU A 48 5.10 7.95 -14.01
C LEU A 48 5.28 6.82 -15.03
N ARG A 49 5.99 7.08 -16.14
CA ARG A 49 6.30 6.04 -17.14
C ARG A 49 7.17 4.94 -16.55
N GLU A 50 8.18 5.29 -15.76
CA GLU A 50 9.04 4.29 -15.12
C GLU A 50 8.27 3.48 -14.07
N LYS A 51 7.41 4.13 -13.28
CA LYS A 51 6.52 3.44 -12.34
C LYS A 51 5.53 2.52 -13.04
N ALA A 52 4.95 2.93 -14.16
CA ALA A 52 4.08 2.08 -14.96
C ALA A 52 4.81 0.81 -15.43
N LYS A 53 6.03 0.94 -15.96
CA LYS A 53 6.86 -0.23 -16.35
C LYS A 53 7.15 -1.17 -15.19
N GLN A 54 7.46 -0.62 -14.01
CA GLN A 54 7.69 -1.41 -12.80
C GLN A 54 6.41 -2.15 -12.38
N CYS A 55 5.26 -1.48 -12.40
CA CYS A 55 3.96 -2.09 -12.14
C CYS A 55 3.64 -3.22 -13.13
N ASP A 56 3.86 -3.01 -14.43
CA ASP A 56 3.62 -4.02 -15.46
C ASP A 56 4.53 -5.23 -15.28
N THR A 57 5.81 -5.00 -14.94
CA THR A 57 6.78 -6.06 -14.66
C THR A 57 6.38 -6.88 -13.43
N LEU A 58 5.98 -6.21 -12.35
CA LEU A 58 5.51 -6.87 -11.13
C LEU A 58 4.19 -7.63 -11.36
N ALA A 59 3.29 -7.10 -12.18
CA ALA A 59 2.06 -7.78 -12.56
C ALA A 59 2.36 -9.07 -13.34
N ALA A 60 3.28 -9.02 -14.30
CA ALA A 60 3.71 -10.19 -15.06
C ALA A 60 4.36 -11.27 -14.17
N ASP A 61 5.27 -10.88 -13.26
CA ASP A 61 5.89 -11.81 -12.30
C ASP A 61 4.85 -12.43 -11.36
N ASN A 62 3.90 -11.64 -10.85
CA ASN A 62 2.82 -12.14 -10.01
C ASN A 62 1.93 -13.15 -10.74
N VAL A 63 1.60 -12.92 -12.02
CA VAL A 63 0.85 -13.88 -12.84
C VAL A 63 1.64 -15.18 -13.02
N ALA A 64 2.93 -15.09 -13.35
CA ALA A 64 3.78 -16.27 -13.51
C ALA A 64 3.90 -17.09 -12.20
N ARG A 65 4.07 -16.40 -11.07
CA ARG A 65 4.10 -17.05 -9.75
C ARG A 65 2.76 -17.69 -9.39
N ALA A 66 1.64 -17.00 -9.63
CA ALA A 66 0.31 -17.55 -9.38
C ALA A 66 0.05 -18.83 -10.19
N ASP A 67 0.50 -18.87 -11.45
CA ASP A 67 0.39 -20.06 -12.30
C ASP A 67 1.23 -21.25 -11.78
N ILE A 68 2.47 -20.99 -11.33
CA ILE A 68 3.30 -22.03 -10.68
C ILE A 68 2.64 -22.54 -9.39
N ILE A 69 2.16 -21.63 -8.54
CA ILE A 69 1.49 -21.99 -7.29
C ILE A 69 0.21 -22.80 -7.58
N GLY A 70 -0.59 -22.41 -8.58
CA GLY A 70 -1.78 -23.13 -9.00
C GLY A 70 -1.48 -24.57 -9.43
N ARG A 71 -0.41 -24.76 -10.23
CA ARG A 71 0.05 -26.09 -10.64
C ARG A 71 0.50 -26.95 -9.45
N LEU A 72 1.24 -26.38 -8.51
CA LEU A 72 1.64 -27.08 -7.27
C LEU A 72 0.40 -27.48 -6.46
N VAL A 73 -0.52 -26.56 -6.23
CA VAL A 73 -1.76 -26.82 -5.47
C VAL A 73 -2.54 -27.98 -6.09
N TRP A 74 -2.66 -28.00 -7.41
CA TRP A 74 -3.30 -29.08 -8.14
C TRP A 74 -2.59 -30.43 -7.90
N GLN A 75 -1.26 -30.50 -8.06
CA GLN A 75 -0.48 -31.73 -7.88
C GLN A 75 -0.63 -32.33 -6.47
N TYR A 76 -0.54 -31.51 -5.43
CA TYR A 76 -0.72 -31.94 -4.05
C TYR A 76 -2.15 -32.43 -3.79
N SER A 77 -3.15 -31.74 -4.35
CA SER A 77 -4.56 -32.12 -4.23
C SER A 77 -4.83 -33.47 -4.89
N THR A 78 -4.28 -33.71 -6.09
CA THR A 78 -4.40 -35.02 -6.77
C THR A 78 -3.67 -36.14 -6.04
N SER A 79 -2.68 -35.81 -5.21
CA SER A 79 -1.96 -36.76 -4.34
C SER A 79 -2.69 -37.05 -3.03
N GLY A 80 -3.92 -36.54 -2.84
CA GLY A 80 -4.73 -36.76 -1.65
C GLY A 80 -4.39 -35.86 -0.45
N ILE A 81 -3.46 -34.92 -0.61
CA ILE A 81 -3.07 -33.97 0.44
C ILE A 81 -4.09 -32.84 0.49
N ARG A 82 -4.68 -32.62 1.67
CA ARG A 82 -5.69 -31.57 1.88
C ARG A 82 -5.08 -30.34 2.55
N PRO A 83 -5.60 -29.12 2.26
CA PRO A 83 -5.15 -27.90 2.90
C PRO A 83 -5.71 -27.83 4.32
N VAL A 84 -4.81 -27.74 5.30
CA VAL A 84 -5.20 -27.68 6.73
C VAL A 84 -4.39 -26.60 7.42
N LYS A 85 -5.07 -25.59 7.95
CA LYS A 85 -4.47 -24.51 8.72
C LYS A 85 -3.78 -25.07 9.96
N ASN A 86 -2.57 -24.59 10.26
CA ASN A 86 -1.78 -25.01 11.43
C ASN A 86 -1.53 -26.53 11.50
N SER A 87 -1.49 -27.20 10.35
CA SER A 87 -1.17 -28.63 10.27
C SER A 87 0.29 -28.90 10.63
N LEU A 88 0.55 -29.97 11.38
CA LEU A 88 1.91 -30.48 11.59
C LEU A 88 2.50 -31.12 10.33
N ASN A 89 1.66 -31.54 9.39
CA ASN A 89 2.10 -31.94 8.06
C ASN A 89 2.46 -30.67 7.25
N PRO A 90 3.72 -30.54 6.79
CA PRO A 90 4.19 -29.33 6.11
C PRO A 90 3.52 -29.13 4.75
N ALA A 91 3.19 -30.20 4.02
CA ALA A 91 2.53 -30.10 2.73
C ALA A 91 1.09 -29.57 2.89
N SER A 92 0.35 -30.04 3.90
CA SER A 92 -1.01 -29.57 4.19
C SER A 92 -1.05 -28.12 4.68
N ALA A 93 -0.07 -27.70 5.50
CA ALA A 93 0.06 -26.31 5.93
C ALA A 93 0.41 -25.39 4.75
N LEU A 94 1.40 -25.77 3.93
CA LEU A 94 1.78 -25.01 2.74
C LEU A 94 0.62 -24.89 1.74
N LEU A 95 -0.16 -25.95 1.54
CA LEU A 95 -1.30 -25.93 0.63
C LEU A 95 -2.39 -24.95 1.09
N HIS A 96 -2.62 -24.85 2.40
CA HIS A 96 -3.54 -23.88 2.99
C HIS A 96 -3.09 -22.45 2.68
N ASP A 97 -1.80 -22.16 2.87
CA ASP A 97 -1.25 -20.82 2.65
C ASP A 97 -1.23 -20.45 1.16
N ALA A 98 -0.86 -21.40 0.29
CA ALA A 98 -0.87 -21.24 -1.17
C ALA A 98 -2.26 -20.93 -1.72
N LEU A 99 -3.30 -21.63 -1.24
CA LEU A 99 -4.69 -21.33 -1.58
C LEU A 99 -5.13 -19.96 -1.06
N GLY A 100 -4.61 -19.54 0.10
CA GLY A 100 -4.80 -18.18 0.61
C GLY A 100 -4.28 -17.14 -0.36
N VAL A 101 -3.05 -17.31 -0.87
CA VAL A 101 -2.45 -16.41 -1.86
C VAL A 101 -3.23 -16.37 -3.17
N LEU A 102 -3.69 -17.53 -3.69
CA LEU A 102 -4.46 -17.58 -4.94
C LEU A 102 -5.86 -16.95 -4.82
N ARG A 103 -6.48 -16.99 -3.62
CA ARG A 103 -7.80 -16.37 -3.38
C ARG A 103 -7.74 -14.85 -3.23
N HIS A 104 -6.59 -14.31 -2.86
CA HIS A 104 -6.41 -12.88 -2.65
C HIS A 104 -5.50 -12.32 -3.75
N PRO A 105 -6.07 -11.89 -4.90
CA PRO A 105 -5.26 -11.23 -5.92
C PRO A 105 -4.58 -10.01 -5.30
N ALA A 106 -3.33 -9.74 -5.73
CA ALA A 106 -2.53 -8.61 -5.25
C ALA A 106 -3.06 -7.25 -5.76
N THR A 107 -4.33 -6.96 -5.50
CA THR A 107 -4.96 -5.67 -5.77
C THR A 107 -4.58 -4.68 -4.66
N ALA A 108 -4.61 -3.39 -4.96
CA ALA A 108 -4.39 -2.35 -3.95
C ALA A 108 -5.32 -2.53 -2.73
N ALA A 109 -6.58 -2.92 -2.97
CA ALA A 109 -7.54 -3.22 -1.92
C ALA A 109 -7.12 -4.42 -1.05
N ALA A 110 -6.63 -5.50 -1.66
CA ALA A 110 -6.14 -6.67 -0.91
C ALA A 110 -4.88 -6.34 -0.08
N VAL A 111 -3.98 -5.51 -0.61
CA VAL A 111 -2.79 -5.05 0.14
C VAL A 111 -3.19 -4.14 1.30
N SER A 112 -4.13 -3.23 1.08
CA SER A 112 -4.70 -2.38 2.13
C SER A 112 -5.38 -3.20 3.23
N GLU A 113 -6.18 -4.20 2.86
CA GLU A 113 -6.81 -5.13 3.79
C GLU A 113 -5.76 -5.93 4.58
N LEU A 114 -4.73 -6.45 3.93
CA LEU A 114 -3.62 -7.15 4.61
C LEU A 114 -2.90 -6.25 5.60
N LYS A 115 -2.65 -4.98 5.25
CA LYS A 115 -2.06 -4.01 6.19
C LYS A 115 -2.99 -3.77 7.38
N ALA A 116 -4.30 -3.60 7.15
CA ALA A 116 -5.28 -3.41 8.22
C ALA A 116 -5.34 -4.61 9.17
N GLN A 117 -5.39 -5.84 8.62
CA GLN A 117 -5.38 -7.08 9.41
C GLN A 117 -4.10 -7.23 10.25
N ARG A 118 -2.93 -6.82 9.70
CA ARG A 118 -1.67 -6.84 10.45
C ARG A 118 -1.69 -5.88 11.64
N VAL A 119 -2.25 -4.68 11.46
CA VAL A 119 -2.42 -3.70 12.54
C VAL A 119 -3.34 -4.29 13.61
N GLU A 120 -4.48 -4.87 13.23
CA GLU A 120 -5.42 -5.52 14.17
C GLU A 120 -4.77 -6.68 14.93
N CYS A 121 -4.02 -7.56 14.25
CA CYS A 121 -3.29 -8.63 14.91
C CYS A 121 -2.27 -8.10 15.93
N ALA A 122 -1.55 -7.03 15.61
CA ALA A 122 -0.62 -6.39 16.54
C ALA A 122 -1.36 -5.80 17.74
N THR A 123 -2.50 -5.14 17.53
CA THR A 123 -3.35 -4.60 18.61
C THR A 123 -3.87 -5.70 19.53
N VAL A 124 -4.34 -6.82 18.97
CA VAL A 124 -4.76 -7.99 19.77
C VAL A 124 -3.60 -8.57 20.56
N HIS A 125 -2.40 -8.62 19.98
CA HIS A 125 -1.20 -9.07 20.67
C HIS A 125 -0.85 -8.15 21.85
N ILE A 126 -0.85 -6.83 21.65
CA ILE A 126 -0.64 -5.84 22.71
C ILE A 126 -1.69 -6.00 23.81
N LYS A 127 -2.98 -6.07 23.43
CA LYS A 127 -4.10 -6.24 24.38
C LYS A 127 -3.92 -7.49 25.24
N LYS A 128 -3.40 -8.58 24.68
CA LYS A 128 -3.09 -9.82 25.42
C LYS A 128 -1.92 -9.65 26.38
N ASN A 129 -0.87 -8.92 25.97
CA ASN A 129 0.30 -8.68 26.81
C ASN A 129 0.09 -7.64 27.91
N ILE A 130 -0.98 -6.84 27.89
CA ILE A 130 -1.26 -5.88 28.98
C ILE A 130 -2.29 -6.40 29.99
N GLN A 131 -2.88 -7.59 29.78
CA GLN A 131 -3.99 -8.11 30.61
C GLN A 131 -3.62 -8.30 32.09
N HIS A 132 -2.35 -8.55 32.37
CA HIS A 132 -1.82 -8.77 33.72
C HIS A 132 -1.41 -7.48 34.43
N LEU A 133 -1.45 -6.32 33.75
CA LEU A 133 -1.15 -5.03 34.35
C LEU A 133 -2.35 -4.51 35.17
N PRO A 134 -2.10 -3.68 36.21
CA PRO A 134 -3.14 -2.94 36.92
C PRO A 134 -4.02 -2.12 35.96
N GLU A 135 -5.28 -1.90 36.33
CA GLU A 135 -6.27 -1.24 35.48
C GLU A 135 -5.89 0.19 35.08
N ASN A 136 -5.27 0.94 36.00
CA ASN A 136 -4.74 2.27 35.73
C ASN A 136 -3.67 2.26 34.62
N ASP A 137 -2.82 1.24 34.60
CA ASP A 137 -1.76 1.11 33.59
C ASP A 137 -2.34 0.64 32.25
N ARG A 138 -3.40 -0.18 32.25
CA ARG A 138 -4.12 -0.59 31.03
C ARG A 138 -4.86 0.57 30.37
N MET A 139 -5.41 1.50 31.16
CA MET A 139 -6.07 2.70 30.63
C MET A 139 -5.11 3.56 29.79
N ALA A 140 -3.83 3.64 30.16
CA ALA A 140 -2.83 4.37 29.39
C ALA A 140 -2.60 3.80 27.97
N TYR A 141 -2.94 2.52 27.73
CA TYR A 141 -2.87 1.89 26.41
C TYR A 141 -4.17 1.97 25.62
N HIS A 142 -5.27 2.44 26.22
CA HIS A 142 -6.58 2.46 25.57
C HIS A 142 -6.59 3.35 24.33
N ASP A 143 -6.07 4.58 24.45
CA ASP A 143 -5.99 5.53 23.32
C ASP A 143 -5.14 4.97 22.17
N ALA A 144 -4.01 4.31 22.49
CA ALA A 144 -3.15 3.69 21.50
C ALA A 144 -3.85 2.52 20.77
N ILE A 145 -4.64 1.74 21.50
CA ILE A 145 -5.45 0.65 20.94
C ILE A 145 -6.53 1.19 19.99
N GLU A 146 -7.25 2.24 20.39
CA GLU A 146 -8.26 2.90 19.56
C GLU A 146 -7.64 3.52 18.29
N LEU A 147 -6.48 4.16 18.41
CA LEU A 147 -5.75 4.70 17.26
C LEU A 147 -5.34 3.60 16.26
N CYS A 148 -4.92 2.44 16.74
CA CYS A 148 -4.61 1.31 15.86
C CYS A 148 -5.86 0.79 15.12
N PHE A 149 -7.01 0.70 15.79
CA PHE A 149 -8.25 0.32 15.12
C PHE A 149 -8.69 1.36 14.08
N GLY A 150 -8.58 2.65 14.41
CA GLY A 150 -8.82 3.74 13.46
C GLY A 150 -7.91 3.68 12.23
N ALA A 151 -6.62 3.38 12.43
CA ALA A 151 -5.67 3.20 11.33
C ALA A 151 -6.02 2.01 10.43
N ALA A 152 -6.51 0.89 11.00
CA ALA A 152 -6.98 -0.24 10.20
C ALA A 152 -8.19 0.12 9.33
N VAL A 153 -9.12 0.94 9.85
CA VAL A 153 -10.27 1.45 9.07
C VAL A 153 -9.81 2.35 7.92
N GLN A 154 -8.88 3.27 8.17
CA GLN A 154 -8.33 4.18 7.15
C GLN A 154 -7.58 3.42 6.04
N LEU A 155 -6.81 2.39 6.40
CA LEU A 155 -6.13 1.53 5.44
C LEU A 155 -7.13 0.86 4.48
N ARG A 156 -8.27 0.38 4.99
CA ARG A 156 -9.36 -0.20 4.18
C ARG A 156 -10.05 0.82 3.29
N ALA A 157 -10.18 2.06 3.76
CA ALA A 157 -10.69 3.18 2.96
C ALA A 157 -9.71 3.64 1.86
N GLY A 158 -8.47 3.15 1.87
CA GLY A 158 -7.42 3.59 0.94
C GLY A 158 -6.77 4.93 1.33
N GLU A 159 -7.05 5.43 2.53
CA GLU A 159 -6.46 6.65 3.05
C GLU A 159 -5.06 6.34 3.60
N VAL A 160 -4.03 6.70 2.83
CA VAL A 160 -2.65 6.61 3.29
C VAL A 160 -2.35 7.83 4.15
N ASN A 161 -2.32 7.65 5.47
CA ASN A 161 -1.74 8.64 6.38
C ASN A 161 -0.26 8.81 6.05
N ASN A 162 0.05 9.87 5.31
CA ASN A 162 1.41 10.40 5.23
C ASN A 162 1.74 11.03 6.59
N VAL A 163 2.36 10.26 7.47
CA VAL A 163 3.18 10.80 8.56
C VAL A 163 4.63 10.70 8.14
#